data_AF-A0A429NI72-F1
#
_entry.id   AF-A0A429NI72-F1
#
_cell.length_a   1.000
_cell.length_b   1.000
_cell.length_c   1.000
_cell.angle_alpha   90.00
_cell.angle_beta   90.00
_cell.angle_gamma   90.00
#
_symmetry.space_group_name_H-M   'P 1'
#
loop_
_entity.id
_entity.type
_entity.pdbx_description
1 polymer ?
#
loop_
_entity_poly.entity_id
_entity_poly.type
_entity_poly.pdbx_seq_one_letter_code
_entity_poly.pdbx_strand_id
1 'polypeptide(L)' 'MAHGARRTPAPPPRPDLARARDCEHCRGWGTVITRDGDHLLCAVCQPVADVSEPRQQTPSHRHTPA' A
#
# COMPACT_ATOMS: atom_id res chain seq x y z
N MET A 1 28.24 -1.71 16.84
CA MET A 1 27.01 -0.89 16.99
C MET A 1 26.13 -1.21 15.80
N ALA A 2 24.98 -1.87 16.01
CA ALA A 2 24.08 -2.25 14.92
C ALA A 2 23.03 -1.14 14.74
N HIS A 3 23.10 -0.38 13.65
CA HIS A 3 22.06 0.56 13.29
C HIS A 3 20.83 -0.26 12.88
N GLY A 4 19.85 -0.34 13.79
CA GLY A 4 18.55 -0.97 13.49
C GLY A 4 17.96 -0.31 12.25
N ALA A 5 17.70 -1.12 11.22
CA ALA A 5 16.97 -0.69 10.05
C ALA A 5 15.63 -0.10 10.53
N ARG A 6 15.54 1.23 10.57
CA ARG A 6 14.28 1.93 10.82
C ARG A 6 13.30 1.34 9.83
N ARG A 7 12.27 0.66 10.33
CA ARG A 7 11.15 0.19 9.52
C ARG A 7 10.58 1.43 8.86
N THR A 8 10.97 1.68 7.61
CA THR A 8 10.38 2.76 6.82
C THR A 8 8.90 2.43 6.73
N PRO A 9 8.00 3.36 7.10
CA PRO A 9 6.58 3.17 6.87
C PRO A 9 6.40 2.75 5.41
N ALA A 10 5.58 1.73 5.17
CA ALA A 10 5.29 1.32 3.80
C ALA A 10 4.86 2.57 3.02
N PRO A 11 5.39 2.79 1.81
CA PRO A 11 5.01 3.94 1.02
C PRO A 11 3.49 3.92 0.80
N PRO A 12 2.83 5.09 0.78
CA PRO A 12 1.40 5.15 0.50
C PRO A 12 1.09 4.42 -0.81
N PRO A 13 -0.03 3.69 -0.88
CA PRO A 13 -0.37 2.92 -2.07
C PRO A 13 -0.50 3.87 -3.26
N ARG A 14 0.18 3.54 -4.36
CA ARG A 14 0.18 4.39 -5.56
C ARG A 14 -1.15 4.22 -6.31
N PRO A 15 -1.84 5.31 -6.67
CA PRO A 15 -3.04 5.24 -7.49
C PRO A 15 -2.72 4.75 -8.91
N ASP A 16 -3.65 4.02 -9.49
CA ASP A 16 -3.62 3.52 -10.86
C ASP A 16 -4.41 4.50 -11.72
N LEU A 17 -3.69 5.41 -12.35
CA LEU A 17 -4.26 6.47 -13.17
C LEU A 17 -4.89 5.93 -14.46
N ALA A 18 -4.45 4.77 -14.95
CA ALA A 18 -5.05 4.16 -16.13
C ALA A 18 -6.48 3.71 -15.83
N ARG A 19 -6.71 3.13 -14.65
CA ARG A 19 -8.05 2.75 -14.18
C ARG A 19 -8.92 3.95 -13.81
N ALA A 20 -8.31 5.04 -13.38
CA ALA A 20 -9.02 6.24 -12.94
C ALA A 20 -9.43 7.18 -14.07
N ARG A 21 -8.82 7.07 -15.26
CA ARG A 21 -8.90 8.07 -16.34
C ARG A 21 -10.32 8.56 -16.65
N ASP A 22 -11.28 7.64 -16.69
CA ASP A 22 -12.67 7.90 -17.08
C ASP A 22 -13.65 7.78 -15.88
N CYS A 23 -13.11 7.85 -14.65
CA CYS A 23 -13.83 7.63 -13.40
C CYS A 23 -14.42 8.94 -12.88
N GLU A 24 -15.75 9.10 -12.88
CA GLU A 24 -16.41 10.34 -12.40
C GLU A 24 -16.22 10.58 -10.90
N HIS A 25 -16.10 9.51 -10.10
CA HIS A 25 -15.99 9.59 -8.65
C HIS A 25 -14.67 10.23 -8.19
N CYS A 26 -13.54 9.79 -8.75
CA CYS A 26 -12.23 10.38 -8.45
C CYS A 26 -11.74 11.37 -9.52
N ARG A 27 -12.51 11.60 -10.59
CA ARG A 27 -12.22 12.57 -11.65
C ARG A 27 -10.85 12.40 -12.31
N GLY A 28 -10.41 11.16 -12.52
CA GLY A 28 -9.10 10.89 -13.14
C GLY A 28 -7.93 10.75 -12.17
N TRP A 29 -8.10 11.09 -10.89
CA TRP A 29 -6.97 11.16 -9.94
C TRP A 29 -6.58 9.81 -9.32
N GLY A 30 -7.50 8.84 -9.31
CA GLY A 30 -7.30 7.54 -8.67
C GLY A 30 -7.33 7.58 -7.13
N THR A 31 -7.34 8.77 -6.54
CA THR A 31 -7.56 9.00 -5.10
C THR A 31 -8.76 9.92 -4.85
N VAL A 32 -9.34 9.79 -3.67
CA VAL A 32 -10.34 10.69 -3.11
C VAL A 32 -9.82 11.24 -1.79
N ILE A 33 -10.19 12.49 -1.47
CA ILE A 33 -9.83 13.11 -0.19
C ILE A 33 -10.99 12.90 0.79
N THR A 34 -10.72 12.36 1.97
CA THR A 34 -11.71 12.18 3.03
C THR A 34 -12.11 13.52 3.64
N ARG A 35 -13.17 13.54 4.44
CA ARG A 35 -13.53 14.72 5.23
C ARG A 35 -12.40 15.17 6.15
N ASP A 36 -11.59 14.23 6.63
CA ASP A 36 -10.46 14.47 7.52
C ASP A 36 -9.19 14.92 6.77
N GLY A 37 -9.22 14.96 5.43
CA GLY A 37 -8.10 15.39 4.59
C GLY A 37 -7.16 14.24 4.17
N ASP A 38 -7.50 12.99 4.50
CA ASP A 38 -6.71 11.84 4.09
C ASP A 38 -6.92 11.51 2.62
N HIS A 39 -5.84 11.08 1.96
CA HIS A 39 -5.89 10.64 0.57
C HIS A 39 -6.08 9.13 0.54
N LEU A 40 -7.26 8.68 0.14
CA LEU A 40 -7.58 7.26 -0.02
C LEU A 40 -7.67 6.90 -1.49
N LEU A 41 -7.35 5.65 -1.83
CA LEU A 41 -7.60 5.15 -3.18
C LEU A 41 -9.10 5.18 -3.51
N CYS A 42 -9.44 5.47 -4.75
CA CYS A 42 -10.81 5.45 -5.23
C CYS A 42 -11.35 4.02 -5.20
N ALA A 43 -12.24 3.69 -4.26
CA ALA A 43 -12.76 2.32 -4.12
C ALA A 43 -13.50 1.80 -5.37
N VAL A 44 -14.06 2.69 -6.19
CA VAL A 44 -14.73 2.35 -7.46
C VAL A 44 -13.73 1.81 -8.48
N CYS A 45 -12.64 2.55 -8.66
CA CYS A 45 -11.67 2.30 -9.72
C CYS A 45 -10.52 1.41 -9.24
N GLN A 46 -10.27 1.39 -7.93
CA GLN A 46 -9.22 0.66 -7.24
C GLN A 46 -9.76 0.14 -5.91
N PRO A 47 -10.58 -0.94 -5.93
CA PRO A 47 -10.98 -1.60 -4.70
C PRO A 47 -9.71 -1.97 -3.95
N VAL A 48 -9.60 -1.52 -2.70
CA VAL A 48 -8.57 -2.03 -1.81
C VAL A 48 -8.82 -3.52 -1.73
N ALA A 49 -8.02 -4.30 -2.46
CA ALA A 49 -7.85 -5.69 -2.10
C ALA A 49 -7.38 -5.62 -0.66
N ASP A 50 -8.25 -6.07 0.26
CA ASP A 50 -7.90 -6.34 1.63
C ASP A 50 -6.45 -6.80 1.60
N VAL A 51 -5.58 -5.98 2.19
CA VAL A 51 -4.15 -6.25 2.22
C VAL A 51 -4.09 -7.65 2.80
N SER A 52 -3.89 -8.64 1.93
CA SER A 52 -3.31 -9.89 2.35
C SER A 52 -2.09 -9.43 3.10
N GLU A 53 -2.16 -9.58 4.43
CA GLU A 53 -1.12 -9.23 5.38
C GLU A 53 0.23 -9.37 4.69
N PRO A 54 1.17 -8.43 4.83
CA PRO A 54 2.51 -8.66 4.33
C PRO A 54 2.94 -10.01 4.91
N ARG A 55 2.93 -11.05 4.06
CA ARG A 55 3.19 -12.44 4.44
C ARG A 55 4.39 -12.33 5.33
N GLN A 56 4.17 -12.58 6.63
CA GLN A 56 5.18 -12.35 7.64
C GLN A 56 6.43 -13.04 7.12
N GLN A 57 7.44 -12.22 6.81
CA GLN A 57 8.71 -12.69 6.30
C GLN A 57 9.23 -13.64 7.38
N THR A 58 8.96 -14.93 7.20
CA THR A 58 9.48 -15.96 8.07
C THR A 58 10.97 -15.91 7.81
N PRO A 59 11.81 -15.56 8.79
CA PRO A 59 13.24 -15.60 8.57
C PRO A 59 13.62 -17.08 8.45
N SER A 60 13.62 -17.57 7.20
CA SER A 60 14.17 -18.87 6.84
C SER A 60 15.69 -18.74 6.82
N HIS A 61 16.27 -18.51 8.00
CA HIS A 61 17.70 -18.70 8.20
C HIS A 61 17.88 -20.03 8.92
N ARG A 62 17.95 -21.06 8.07
CA ARG A 62 18.43 -22.41 8.32
C ARG A 62 19.48 -22.44 9.44
N HIS A 63 19.10 -23.00 10.59
CA HIS A 63 20.05 -23.51 11.57
C HIS A 63 20.91 -24.58 10.87
N THR A 64 22.21 -24.33 10.79
CA THR A 64 23.20 -25.36 10.47
C THR A 64 23.83 -25.77 11.80
N PRO A 65 23.62 -26.99 12.31
CA PRO A 65 24.46 -27.50 13.38
C PRO A 65 25.77 -28.05 12.78
N ALA A 66 26.86 -27.81 13.50
CA ALA A 66 28.17 -28.44 13.27
C ALA A 66 28.22 -29.83 13.90
#